data_AF-A0A0G1PI13-F1
#
_entry.id   AF-A0A0G1PI13-F1
#
_cell.length_a   1.000
_cell.length_b   1.000
_cell.length_c   1.000
_cell.angle_alpha   90.00
_cell.angle_beta   90.00
_cell.angle_gamma   90.00
#
_symmetry.space_group_name_H-M   'P 1'
#
loop_
_entity.id
_entity.type
_entity.pdbx_description
1 polymer ?
#
loop_
_entity_poly.entity_id
_entity_poly.type
_entity_poly.pdbx_seq_one_letter_code
_entity_poly.pdbx_strand_id
1 'polypeptide(L)' 'MKVSFNWLKDYIDIKIPLPKLVDLLTTRSFEVATVEKVGSDYVMDIEVLPNRAHDCLSHIGVAREISAL' A
#
# COMPACT_ATOMS: atom_id res chain seq x y z
N MET A 1 -6.51 3.84 -5.43
CA MET A 1 -6.91 4.27 -4.07
C MET A 1 -5.69 4.86 -3.40
N LYS A 2 -5.80 6.03 -2.77
CA LYS A 2 -4.64 6.70 -2.17
C LYS A 2 -4.46 6.28 -0.72
N VAL A 3 -3.26 5.80 -0.37
CA VAL A 3 -2.91 5.36 1.00
C VAL A 3 -1.62 6.03 1.45
N SER A 4 -1.62 6.58 2.65
CA SER A 4 -0.45 7.19 3.30
C SER A 4 0.51 6.11 3.83
N PHE A 5 1.80 6.28 3.55
CA PHE A 5 2.85 5.41 4.07
C PHE A 5 3.09 5.63 5.56
N ASN A 6 2.98 6.86 6.05
CA ASN A 6 3.07 7.14 7.49
C ASN A 6 1.90 6.49 8.25
N TRP A 7 0.67 6.58 7.73
CA TRP A 7 -0.48 5.89 8.33
C TRP A 7 -0.28 4.38 8.40
N LEU A 8 0.28 3.78 7.32
CA LEU A 8 0.59 2.37 7.32
C LEU A 8 1.63 2.02 8.39
N LYS A 9 2.69 2.81 8.56
CA LYS A 9 3.69 2.59 9.63
C LYS A 9 3.11 2.69 11.04
N ASP A 10 2.15 3.57 11.25
CA ASP A 10 1.49 3.72 12.56
C ASP A 10 0.56 2.52 12.86
N TYR A 11 0.01 1.90 11.81
CA TYR A 11 -0.95 0.80 11.94
C TYR A 11 -0.30 -0.59 11.92
N ILE A 12 0.78 -0.78 11.16
CA ILE A 12 1.50 -2.05 10.99
C ILE A 12 3.02 -1.85 11.06
N ASP A 13 3.74 -2.83 11.59
CA ASP A 13 5.21 -2.80 11.67
C ASP A 13 5.85 -3.12 10.30
N ILE A 14 6.20 -2.08 9.54
CA ILE A 14 6.82 -2.21 8.22
C ILE A 14 8.35 -2.20 8.34
N LYS A 15 8.97 -3.36 8.14
CA LYS A 15 10.44 -3.54 8.22
C LYS A 15 11.18 -3.31 6.90
N ILE A 16 10.46 -3.12 5.81
CA ILE A 16 11.03 -2.95 4.46
C ILE A 16 11.00 -1.49 4.00
N PRO A 17 12.00 -1.07 3.19
CA PRO A 17 12.02 0.28 2.65
C PRO A 17 10.93 0.48 1.59
N LEU A 18 10.44 1.73 1.46
CA LEU A 18 9.34 2.08 0.55
C LEU A 18 9.51 1.58 -0.90
N PRO A 19 10.68 1.73 -1.56
CA PRO A 19 10.84 1.23 -2.94
C PRO A 19 10.66 -0.28 -3.06
N LYS A 20 11.10 -1.03 -2.04
CA LYS A 20 10.95 -2.49 -2.00
C LYS A 20 9.51 -2.90 -1.70
N LEU A 21 8.81 -2.13 -0.86
CA LEU A 21 7.39 -2.33 -0.61
C LEU A 21 6.58 -2.14 -1.89
N VAL A 22 6.84 -1.07 -2.64
CA VAL A 22 6.16 -0.79 -3.92
C VAL A 22 6.39 -1.92 -4.92
N ASP A 23 7.63 -2.37 -5.09
CA ASP A 23 7.98 -3.48 -5.98
C ASP A 23 7.28 -4.80 -5.61
N LEU A 24 7.22 -5.12 -4.31
CA LEU A 24 6.51 -6.28 -3.80
C LEU A 24 5.00 -6.17 -4.02
N LEU A 25 4.43 -5.00 -3.78
CA LEU A 25 3.00 -4.75 -4.00
C LEU A 25 2.65 -4.93 -5.48
N THR A 26 3.41 -4.29 -6.37
CA THR A 26 3.25 -4.38 -7.84
C THR A 26 3.37 -5.81 -8.36
N THR A 27 4.26 -6.61 -7.79
CA THR A 27 4.51 -7.98 -8.27
C THR A 27 3.50 -9.00 -7.73
N ARG A 28 2.96 -8.79 -6.52
CA ARG A 28 2.18 -9.82 -5.81
C ARG A 28 0.70 -9.52 -5.64
N SER A 29 0.35 -8.28 -5.33
CA SER A 29 -0.96 -7.99 -4.73
C SER A 29 -1.79 -6.97 -5.52
N PHE A 30 -1.20 -5.85 -5.92
CA PHE A 30 -1.91 -4.72 -6.54
C PHE A 30 -1.03 -4.02 -7.57
N GLU A 31 -1.61 -3.18 -8.42
CA GLU A 31 -0.83 -2.27 -9.25
C GLU A 31 -0.64 -0.94 -8.51
N VAL A 32 0.61 -0.54 -8.26
CA VAL A 32 0.90 0.80 -7.70
C VAL A 32 1.09 1.78 -8.86
N ALA A 33 0.06 2.57 -9.14
CA ALA A 33 0.04 3.50 -10.26
C ALA A 33 1.02 4.65 -10.06
N THR A 34 1.01 5.28 -8.88
CA THR A 34 1.89 6.41 -8.58
C THR A 34 2.32 6.44 -7.10
N VAL A 35 3.46 7.05 -6.83
CA VAL A 35 3.93 7.37 -5.47
C VAL A 35 4.26 8.85 -5.42
N GLU A 36 3.46 9.61 -4.68
CA GLU A 36 3.58 11.05 -4.56
C GLU A 36 4.13 11.41 -3.18
N LYS A 37 5.13 12.31 -3.13
CA LYS A 37 5.61 12.86 -1.87
C LYS A 37 4.75 14.07 -1.48
N VAL A 38 4.06 13.99 -0.35
CA VAL A 38 3.20 15.06 0.17
C VAL A 38 3.79 15.52 1.50
N GLY A 39 4.53 16.63 1.47
CA GLY A 39 5.24 17.15 2.65
C GLY A 39 6.30 16.17 3.16
N SER A 40 6.11 15.65 4.38
CA SER A 40 6.95 14.63 5.01
C SER A 40 6.43 13.20 4.84
N ASP A 41 5.34 13.00 4.10
CA ASP A 41 4.70 11.71 3.86
C ASP A 41 4.83 11.27 2.40
N TYR A 42 4.63 9.97 2.18
CA TYR A 42 4.53 9.35 0.86
C TYR A 42 3.15 8.74 0.70
N VAL A 43 2.43 9.16 -0.34
CA VAL A 43 1.11 8.65 -0.68
C VAL A 43 1.23 7.74 -1.88
N MET A 44 0.77 6.50 -1.75
CA MET A 44 0.75 5.51 -2.82
C MET A 44 -0.65 5.45 -3.42
N ASP A 45 -0.76 5.53 -4.74
CA ASP A 45 -2.01 5.25 -5.44
C ASP A 45 -2.03 3.79 -5.88
N ILE A 46 -2.86 3.00 -5.21
CA ILE A 46 -2.98 1.56 -5.36
C ILE A 46 -4.23 1.26 -6.18
N GLU A 47 -4.06 0.74 -7.38
CA GLU A 47 -5.16 0.21 -8.18
C GLU A 47 -5.51 -1.20 -7.69
N VAL A 48 -6.62 -1.28 -6.96
CA VAL A 48 -7.15 -2.55 -6.46
C VAL A 48 -7.81 -3.28 -7.62
N LEU A 49 -7.35 -4.51 -7.88
CA LEU A 49 -7.90 -5.35 -8.93
C LEU A 49 -9.39 -5.65 -8.68
N PRO A 50 -10.24 -5.74 -9.72
CA PRO A 50 -11.68 -5.95 -9.56
C PRO A 50 -12.05 -7.18 -8.72
N ASN A 51 -11.26 -8.26 -8.82
CA ASN A 51 -11.45 -9.49 -8.06
C ASN A 51 -11.06 -9.39 -6.57
N ARG A 52 -10.38 -8.31 -6.17
CA ARG A 52 -9.95 -8.01 -4.78
C ARG A 52 -10.63 -6.79 -4.17
N ALA A 53 -11.71 -6.31 -4.78
CA ALA A 53 -12.46 -5.19 -4.23
C ALA A 53 -13.15 -5.52 -2.89
N HIS A 54 -13.45 -6.81 -2.63
CA HIS A 54 -14.18 -7.23 -1.44
C HIS A 54 -13.32 -7.24 -0.17
N ASP A 55 -12.00 -7.40 -0.29
CA ASP A 55 -11.04 -7.48 0.82
C ASP A 55 -10.10 -6.26 0.88
N CYS A 56 -9.75 -5.66 -0.26
CA CYS A 56 -8.71 -4.62 -0.34
C CYS A 56 -9.19 -3.23 -0.77
N LEU A 57 -10.50 -3.00 -0.95
CA LEU A 57 -11.05 -1.65 -1.21
C LEU A 57 -11.17 -0.79 0.08
N SER A 58 -10.21 -0.91 1.00
CA SER A 58 -10.15 -0.14 2.23
C SER A 58 -8.71 -0.04 2.73
N HIS A 59 -8.39 1.04 3.45
CA HIS A 59 -7.04 1.26 4.00
C HIS A 59 -6.60 0.10 4.92
N ILE A 60 -7.55 -0.44 5.71
CA ILE A 60 -7.32 -1.58 6.60
C ILE A 60 -7.06 -2.87 5.80
N GLY A 61 -7.81 -3.10 4.72
CA GLY A 61 -7.61 -4.26 3.84
C GLY A 61 -6.22 -4.25 3.21
N VAL A 62 -5.78 -3.10 2.71
CA VAL A 62 -4.42 -2.92 2.17
C VAL A 62 -3.37 -3.13 3.27
N ALA A 63 -3.56 -2.58 4.47
CA ALA A 63 -2.61 -2.77 5.56
C ALA A 63 -2.49 -4.25 5.98
N ARG A 64 -3.61 -4.98 6.00
CA ARG A 64 -3.61 -6.43 6.28
C ARG A 64 -2.83 -7.22 5.23
N GLU A 65 -3.02 -6.89 3.96
CA GLU A 65 -2.25 -7.49 2.88
C GLU A 65 -0.75 -7.22 3.05
N ILE A 66 -0.37 -5.95 3.29
CA ILE A 66 1.02 -5.57 3.50
C ILE A 66 1.63 -6.30 4.71
N SER A 67 0.87 -6.49 5.78
CA SER A 67 1.32 -7.22 6.97
C SER A 67 1.55 -8.71 6.72
N ALA A 68 1.01 -9.28 5.65
CA ALA A 68 1.18 -10.69 5.29
C ALA A 68 2.31 -10.94 4.28
N LEU A 69 2.90 -9.87 3.71
CA LEU A 69 3.99 -9.93 2.73
C LEU A 69 5.37 -10.13 3.37
#